data_AF-A0A7C0ZYY9-F1
#
_entry.id   AF-A0A7C0ZYY9-F1
#
_cell.length_a   1.000
_cell.length_b   1.000
_cell.length_c   1.000
_cell.angle_alpha   90.00
_cell.angle_beta   90.00
_cell.angle_gamma   90.00
#
_symmetry.space_group_name_H-M   'P 1'
#
loop_
_entity.id
_entity.type
_entity.pdbx_description
1 polymer ?
#
loop_
_entity_poly.entity_id
_entity_poly.type
_entity_poly.pdbx_seq_one_letter_code
_entity_poly.pdbx_strand_id
1 'polypeptide(L)'
;MIETIDELLRERRESLFMLLHRYLGLGRRFLLSSDLWDEFQRFCESREGGAMCDSGLARIIGAAQEAALEAPWFYLAVRPRVARWIYLRFHLDSMEYQEISAGEFLAFKERLATDRAFADPWVLEIDLGPFG
;
A
#
# COMPACT_ATOMS: atom_id res chain seq x y z
N MET A 1 -11.85 -8.15 -1.30
CA MET A 1 -10.78 -7.13 -1.41
C MET A 1 -9.48 -7.80 -1.81
N ILE A 2 -9.02 -8.81 -1.07
CA ILE A 2 -7.93 -9.70 -1.50
C ILE A 2 -8.22 -10.30 -2.88
N GLU A 3 -9.40 -10.90 -3.07
CA GLU A 3 -9.84 -11.42 -4.39
C GLU A 3 -9.76 -10.36 -5.51
N THR A 4 -10.07 -9.10 -5.19
CA THR A 4 -9.97 -7.99 -6.13
C THR A 4 -8.52 -7.68 -6.49
N ILE A 5 -7.56 -7.82 -5.56
CA ILE A 5 -6.14 -7.65 -5.83
C ILE A 5 -5.63 -8.82 -6.68
N ASP A 6 -6.06 -10.06 -6.39
CA ASP A 6 -5.72 -11.23 -7.20
C ASP A 6 -6.19 -11.11 -8.64
N GLU A 7 -7.43 -10.65 -8.84
CA GLU A 7 -7.99 -10.33 -10.16
C GLU A 7 -7.17 -9.25 -10.87
N LEU A 8 -6.82 -8.16 -10.17
CA LEU A 8 -5.99 -7.08 -10.73
C LEU A 8 -4.60 -7.56 -11.14
N LEU A 9 -3.95 -8.42 -10.33
CA LEU A 9 -2.65 -8.99 -10.67
C LEU A 9 -2.71 -10.01 -11.81
N ARG A 10 -3.87 -10.63 -12.04
CA ARG A 10 -4.07 -11.57 -13.15
C ARG A 10 -4.38 -10.86 -14.46
N GLU A 11 -5.29 -9.88 -14.43
CA GLU A 11 -5.84 -9.26 -15.62
C GLU A 11 -5.19 -7.92 -15.98
N ARG A 12 -4.61 -7.23 -14.99
CA ARG A 12 -4.17 -5.82 -15.11
C ARG A 12 -2.82 -5.55 -14.44
N ARG A 13 -1.94 -6.57 -14.44
CA ARG A 13 -0.61 -6.54 -13.80
C ARG A 13 0.23 -5.34 -14.24
N GLU A 14 0.28 -5.07 -15.54
CA GLU A 14 1.09 -3.99 -16.11
C GLU A 14 0.61 -2.60 -15.66
N SER A 15 -0.71 -2.37 -15.67
CA SER A 15 -1.29 -1.11 -15.18
C SER A 15 -1.05 -0.93 -13.69
N LEU A 16 -1.16 -1.99 -12.88
CA LEU A 16 -0.84 -1.93 -11.45
C LEU A 16 0.65 -1.64 -11.23
N PHE A 17 1.53 -2.31 -11.97
CA PHE A 17 2.98 -2.06 -11.93
C PHE A 17 3.30 -0.59 -12.21
N MET A 18 2.75 -0.04 -13.29
CA MET A 18 2.96 1.37 -13.63
C MET A 18 2.45 2.33 -12.56
N LEU A 19 1.27 2.08 -11.97
CA LEU A 19 0.75 2.91 -10.89
C LEU A 19 1.66 2.87 -9.66
N LEU A 20 2.08 1.68 -9.23
CA LEU A 20 2.97 1.54 -8.07
C LEU A 20 4.33 2.21 -8.30
N HIS A 21 4.87 2.11 -9.51
CA HIS A 21 6.07 2.83 -9.91
C HIS A 21 5.88 4.35 -9.96
N ARG A 22 4.69 4.85 -10.34
CA ARG A 22 4.38 6.29 -10.25
C ARG A 22 4.40 6.78 -8.82
N TYR A 23 3.80 6.04 -7.88
CA TYR A 23 3.88 6.39 -6.46
C TYR A 23 5.32 6.42 -5.95
N LEU A 24 6.14 5.43 -6.31
CA LEU A 24 7.56 5.43 -5.98
C LEU A 24 8.29 6.64 -6.59
N GLY A 25 7.94 7.01 -7.81
CA GLY A 25 8.47 8.15 -8.55
C GLY A 25 8.16 9.51 -7.92
N LEU A 26 7.21 9.60 -6.98
CA LEU A 26 6.97 10.81 -6.19
C LEU A 26 8.15 11.15 -5.26
N GLY A 27 9.07 10.20 -5.00
CA GLY A 27 10.27 10.42 -4.21
C GLY A 27 10.00 10.65 -2.71
N ARG A 28 8.79 10.35 -2.23
CA ARG A 28 8.36 10.50 -0.85
C ARG A 28 8.24 9.14 -0.18
N ARG A 29 8.79 9.01 1.03
CA ARG A 29 8.70 7.78 1.84
C ARG A 29 7.30 7.52 2.40
N PHE A 30 6.52 8.58 2.62
CA PHE A 30 5.16 8.50 3.15
C PHE A 30 4.20 9.30 2.27
N LEU A 31 3.12 8.63 1.88
CA LEU A 31 2.03 9.21 1.10
C LEU A 31 0.74 9.14 1.93
N LEU A 32 0.02 10.25 2.00
CA LEU A 32 -1.30 10.32 2.60
C LEU A 32 -2.37 9.85 1.62
N SER A 33 -3.58 9.64 2.10
CA SER A 33 -4.73 9.28 1.27
C SER A 33 -4.96 10.25 0.11
N SER A 34 -4.80 11.56 0.33
CA SER A 34 -4.89 12.57 -0.74
C SER A 34 -3.78 12.42 -1.78
N ASP A 35 -2.55 12.15 -1.35
CA ASP A 35 -1.43 11.95 -2.29
C ASP A 35 -1.69 10.73 -3.17
N LEU A 36 -2.19 9.64 -2.57
CA LEU A 36 -2.56 8.42 -3.28
C LEU A 36 -3.69 8.67 -4.28
N TRP A 37 -4.76 9.33 -3.83
CA TRP A 37 -5.92 9.59 -4.67
C TRP A 37 -5.61 10.55 -5.83
N ASP A 38 -4.92 11.65 -5.57
CA ASP A 38 -4.56 12.63 -6.59
C ASP A 38 -3.69 12.01 -7.68
N GLU A 39 -2.67 11.23 -7.29
CA GLU A 39 -1.78 10.59 -8.26
C GLU A 39 -2.48 9.46 -9.03
N PHE A 40 -3.42 8.74 -8.38
CA PHE A 40 -4.29 7.80 -9.08
C PHE A 40 -5.19 8.49 -10.12
N GLN A 41 -5.76 9.65 -9.81
CA GLN A 41 -6.56 10.42 -10.77
C GLN A 41 -5.71 10.87 -11.97
N ARG A 42 -4.47 11.35 -11.74
CA ARG A 42 -3.53 11.66 -12.84
C ARG A 42 -3.10 10.43 -13.64
N PHE A 43 -3.06 9.25 -13.02
CA PHE A 43 -2.84 8.00 -13.73
C PHE A 43 -4.02 7.63 -14.61
N CYS A 44 -5.22 7.83 -14.11
CA CYS A 44 -6.46 7.64 -14.84
C CYS A 44 -6.60 8.46 -16.12
N GLU A 45 -6.03 9.67 -16.14
CA GLU A 45 -5.98 10.54 -17.31
C GLU A 45 -4.96 10.07 -18.36
N SER A 46 -4.06 9.14 -18.01
CA SER A 46 -3.07 8.58 -18.93
C SER A 46 -3.68 7.46 -19.78
N ARG A 47 -3.08 7.21 -20.95
CA ARG A 47 -3.51 6.15 -21.88
C ARG A 47 -3.49 4.77 -21.23
N GLU A 48 -2.55 4.57 -20.32
CA GLU A 48 -2.28 3.33 -19.59
C GLU A 48 -3.20 3.11 -18.38
N GLY A 49 -3.70 4.19 -17.79
CA GLY A 49 -4.54 4.15 -16.58
C GLY A 49 -6.04 4.23 -16.84
N GLY A 50 -6.48 4.65 -18.03
CA GLY A 50 -7.91 4.80 -18.36
C GLY A 50 -8.78 3.55 -18.08
N ALA A 51 -8.22 2.36 -18.23
CA ALA A 51 -8.93 1.10 -17.94
C ALA A 51 -9.04 0.75 -16.44
N MET A 52 -8.36 1.49 -15.55
CA MET A 52 -8.30 1.25 -14.11
C MET A 52 -9.27 2.11 -13.30
N CYS A 53 -9.85 3.15 -13.91
CA CYS A 53 -10.61 4.20 -13.22
C CYS A 53 -11.97 3.75 -12.68
N ASP A 54 -12.63 2.85 -13.39
CA ASP A 54 -13.90 2.24 -12.96
C ASP A 54 -13.70 0.84 -12.37
N SER A 55 -12.46 0.49 -12.01
CA SER A 55 -12.10 -0.86 -11.57
C SER A 55 -12.16 -1.03 -10.06
N GLY A 56 -12.02 -2.29 -9.61
CA GLY A 56 -11.81 -2.61 -8.20
C GLY A 56 -10.61 -1.90 -7.56
N LEU A 57 -9.64 -1.43 -8.36
CA LEU A 57 -8.49 -0.68 -7.87
C LEU A 57 -8.86 0.71 -7.36
N ALA A 58 -9.76 1.44 -8.05
CA ALA A 58 -10.22 2.76 -7.60
C ALA A 58 -10.83 2.68 -6.20
N ARG A 59 -11.59 1.60 -5.92
CA ARG A 59 -12.14 1.34 -4.58
C ARG A 59 -11.08 1.04 -3.53
N ILE A 60 -10.00 0.34 -3.90
CA ILE A 60 -8.88 0.07 -2.99
C ILE A 60 -8.13 1.36 -2.66
N ILE A 61 -7.74 2.12 -3.69
CA ILE A 61 -7.01 3.38 -3.50
C ILE A 61 -7.88 4.42 -2.78
N GLY A 62 -9.17 4.53 -3.11
CA GLY A 62 -10.09 5.42 -2.41
C GLY A 62 -10.34 5.04 -0.94
N ALA A 63 -10.12 3.78 -0.57
CA ALA A 63 -10.16 3.32 0.82
C ALA A 63 -8.77 3.35 1.51
N ALA A 64 -7.69 3.58 0.77
CA ALA A 64 -6.35 3.67 1.31
C ALA A 64 -6.21 4.91 2.21
N GLN A 65 -5.59 4.73 3.36
CA GLN A 65 -5.37 5.79 4.34
C GLN A 65 -3.97 6.37 4.23
N GLU A 66 -2.99 5.50 3.98
CA GLU A 66 -1.59 5.89 3.79
C GLU A 66 -0.81 4.80 3.07
N ALA A 67 0.31 5.19 2.49
CA ALA A 67 1.34 4.28 2.01
C ALA A 67 2.71 4.66 2.56
N ALA A 68 3.54 3.64 2.76
CA ALA A 68 4.94 3.76 3.16
C ALA A 68 5.80 3.06 2.10
N LEU A 69 6.87 3.73 1.63
CA LEU A 69 7.60 3.32 0.43
C LEU A 69 9.11 3.35 0.66
N GLU A 70 9.76 2.26 0.26
CA GLU A 70 11.22 2.15 0.12
C GLU A 70 11.48 1.01 -0.85
N ALA A 71 12.02 1.32 -2.03
CA ALA A 71 12.23 0.33 -3.07
C ALA A 71 13.04 -0.87 -2.55
N PRO A 72 12.64 -2.12 -2.88
CA PRO A 72 11.57 -2.50 -3.83
C PRO A 72 10.18 -2.66 -3.20
N TRP A 73 9.95 -2.12 -2.01
CA TRP A 73 8.73 -2.33 -1.22
C TRP A 73 7.75 -1.15 -1.24
N PHE A 74 6.47 -1.49 -1.40
CA PHE A 74 5.34 -0.58 -1.26
C PHE A 74 4.35 -1.13 -0.24
N TYR A 75 4.18 -0.44 0.89
CA TYR A 75 3.28 -0.83 1.97
C TYR A 75 2.04 0.08 1.92
N LEU A 76 0.86 -0.51 2.09
CA LEU A 76 -0.42 0.18 1.99
C LEU A 76 -1.31 -0.16 3.18
N ALA A 77 -1.82 0.86 3.87
CA ALA A 77 -2.86 0.69 4.88
C ALA A 77 -4.22 1.05 4.27
N VAL A 78 -5.14 0.08 4.24
CA VAL A 78 -6.48 0.24 3.66
C VAL A 78 -7.53 0.14 4.76
N ARG A 79 -8.53 1.02 4.72
CA ARG A 79 -9.66 1.03 5.66
C ARG A 79 -10.98 0.86 4.89
N PRO A 80 -11.37 -0.38 4.54
CA PRO A 80 -12.51 -0.61 3.67
C PRO A 80 -13.84 -0.25 4.32
N ARG A 81 -13.91 -0.32 5.66
CA ARG A 81 -15.10 -0.06 6.49
C ARG A 81 -14.67 0.47 7.86
N VAL A 82 -15.61 1.00 8.62
CA VAL A 82 -15.38 1.41 10.01
C VAL A 82 -14.83 0.24 10.82
N ALA A 83 -13.80 0.51 11.63
CA ALA A 83 -13.11 -0.44 12.50
C ALA A 83 -12.45 -1.66 11.80
N ARG A 84 -12.31 -1.64 10.46
CA ARG A 84 -11.62 -2.71 9.72
C ARG A 84 -10.42 -2.15 8.96
N TRP A 85 -9.25 -2.69 9.29
CA TRP A 85 -7.99 -2.40 8.61
C TRP A 85 -7.50 -3.62 7.86
N ILE A 86 -6.85 -3.36 6.73
CA ILE A 86 -6.10 -4.35 5.96
C ILE A 86 -4.76 -3.70 5.63
N TYR A 87 -3.67 -4.39 5.95
CA TYR A 87 -2.32 -3.94 5.65
C TYR A 87 -1.74 -4.83 4.57
N LEU A 88 -1.21 -4.21 3.52
CA LEU A 88 -0.69 -4.92 2.37
C LEU A 88 0.75 -4.50 2.15
N ARG A 89 1.61 -5.43 1.77
CA ARG A 89 2.91 -5.13 1.17
C ARG A 89 2.95 -5.65 -0.26
N PHE A 90 3.57 -4.88 -1.14
CA PHE A 90 3.85 -5.24 -2.52
C PHE A 90 5.35 -5.21 -2.75
N HIS A 91 5.86 -6.22 -3.45
CA HIS A 91 7.20 -6.21 -4.01
C HIS A 91 7.11 -5.72 -5.46
N LEU A 92 7.71 -4.57 -5.76
CA LEU A 92 7.51 -3.86 -7.03
C LEU A 92 8.10 -4.62 -8.22
N ASP A 93 9.23 -5.29 -8.04
CA ASP A 93 9.90 -6.00 -9.15
C ASP A 93 9.22 -7.35 -9.46
N SER A 94 8.82 -8.10 -8.43
CA SER A 94 8.15 -9.40 -8.62
C SER A 94 6.64 -9.26 -8.82
N MET A 95 6.07 -8.09 -8.52
CA MET A 95 4.63 -7.82 -8.51
C MET A 95 3.86 -8.87 -7.72
N GLU A 96 4.41 -9.23 -6.58
CA GLU A 96 3.79 -10.09 -5.57
C GLU A 96 3.30 -9.23 -4.42
N TYR A 97 2.27 -9.70 -3.74
CA TYR A 97 1.72 -9.01 -2.58
C TYR A 97 1.39 -9.97 -1.46
N GLN A 98 1.32 -9.43 -0.25
CA GLN A 98 0.94 -10.17 0.94
C GLN A 98 0.14 -9.27 1.88
N GLU A 99 -0.90 -9.82 2.50
CA GLU A 99 -1.52 -9.22 3.67
C GLU A 99 -0.62 -9.44 4.90
N ILE A 100 -0.32 -8.35 5.60
CA ILE A 100 0.55 -8.34 6.77
C ILE A 100 -0.21 -7.88 7.99
N SER A 101 0.38 -8.11 9.16
CA SER A 101 -0.13 -7.59 10.43
C SER A 101 0.08 -6.08 10.56
N ALA A 102 -0.65 -5.47 11.50
CA ALA A 102 -0.42 -4.08 11.89
C ALA A 102 1.02 -3.88 12.42
N GLY A 103 1.54 -4.82 13.20
CA GLY A 103 2.90 -4.78 13.74
C GLY A 103 3.96 -4.75 12.63
N GLU A 104 3.84 -5.62 11.62
CA GLU A 104 4.76 -5.62 10.47
C GLU A 104 4.73 -4.30 9.69
N PHE A 105 3.54 -3.70 9.51
CA PHE A 105 3.40 -2.41 8.85
C PHE A 105 4.03 -1.27 9.67
N LEU A 106 3.81 -1.26 10.99
CA LEU A 106 4.38 -0.26 11.89
C LEU A 106 5.91 -0.37 12.00
N ALA A 107 6.44 -1.59 12.13
CA ALA A 107 7.88 -1.84 12.15
C ALA A 107 8.57 -1.32 10.87
N PHE A 108 7.93 -1.48 9.71
CA PHE A 108 8.41 -0.89 8.46
C PHE A 108 8.43 0.64 8.52
N LYS A 109 7.35 1.29 8.99
CA LYS A 109 7.30 2.76 9.14
C LYS A 109 8.36 3.29 10.10
N GLU A 110 8.57 2.63 11.23
CA GLU A 110 9.60 3.01 12.21
C GLU A 110 11.00 2.94 11.62
N ARG A 111 11.28 1.88 10.85
CA ARG A 111 12.54 1.74 10.11
C ARG A 111 12.77 2.93 9.18
N LEU A 112 11.75 3.28 8.40
CA LEU A 112 11.81 4.41 7.46
C LEU A 112 11.95 5.78 8.14
N ALA A 113 11.35 5.95 9.32
CA ALA A 113 11.39 7.21 10.06
C ALA A 113 12.71 7.41 10.82
N THR A 114 13.36 6.33 11.23
CA THR A 114 14.57 6.36 12.07
C THR A 114 15.87 6.10 11.31
N ASP A 115 15.79 5.75 10.02
CA ASP A 115 16.91 5.30 9.18
C ASP A 115 17.73 4.16 9.82
N ARG A 116 17.13 3.40 10.75
CA ARG A 116 17.79 2.27 11.39
C ARG A 116 17.71 1.05 10.49
N ALA A 117 18.87 0.51 10.09
CA ALA A 117 18.92 -0.67 9.24
C ALA A 117 18.38 -1.95 9.94
N PHE A 118 18.39 -1.99 11.28
CA PHE A 118 17.93 -3.14 12.06
C PHE A 118 16.76 -2.76 12.96
N ALA A 119 15.69 -3.56 12.89
CA ALA A 119 14.66 -3.58 13.91
C ALA A 119 15.21 -4.30 15.14
N ASP A 120 15.09 -3.69 16.32
CA ASP A 120 15.39 -4.37 17.58
C ASP A 120 14.32 -5.45 17.80
N PRO A 121 14.70 -6.74 17.88
CA PRO A 121 13.72 -7.82 18.05
C PRO A 121 12.98 -7.76 19.40
N TRP A 122 13.38 -6.87 20.31
CA TRP A 122 12.78 -6.69 21.63
C TRP A 122 12.09 -5.34 21.81
N VAL A 123 11.72 -4.65 20.72
CA VAL A 123 10.85 -3.45 20.81
C VAL A 123 9.55 -3.80 21.54
N LEU A 124 9.17 -2.95 22.49
CA LEU A 124 7.92 -3.08 23.22
C LEU A 124 6.73 -2.85 22.28
N GLU A 125 5.89 -3.87 22.13
CA GLU A 125 4.58 -3.75 21.48
C GLU A 125 3.48 -3.62 22.54
N ILE A 126 2.64 -2.59 22.41
CA ILE A 126 1.47 -2.39 23.27
C ILE A 126 0.27 -3.03 22.58
N ASP A 127 -0.09 -4.24 22.98
CA ASP A 127 -1.30 -4.95 22.51
C ASP A 127 -2.36 -5.03 23.61
N LEU A 128 -3.50 -4.40 23.36
CA LEU A 128 -4.67 -4.41 24.24
C LEU A 128 -5.76 -5.39 23.79
N GLY A 129 -5.62 -6.03 22.63
CA GLY A 129 -6.59 -6.97 22.07
C GLY A 129 -6.93 -8.14 23.01
N PRO A 130 -5.96 -8.76 23.71
CA PRO A 130 -6.21 -9.85 24.66
C PRO A 130 -6.96 -9.44 25.94
N PHE A 131 -7.12 -8.15 26.21
CA PHE A 131 -7.65 -7.63 27.48
C PHE A 131 -9.12 -7.17 27.41
N GLY A 132 -9.81 -7.50 26.31
CA GLY A 132 -11.22 -7.15 26.05
C GLY A 132 -12.20 -8.32 26.13
#